data_AF-A0A9X4Y9Q0-F1
#
_entry.id   AF-A0A9X4Y9Q0-F1
#
_cell.length_a   1.000
_cell.length_b   1.000
_cell.length_c   1.000
_cell.angle_alpha   90.00
_cell.angle_beta   90.00
_cell.angle_gamma   90.00
#
_symmetry.space_group_name_H-M   'P 1'
#
loop_
_entity.id
_entity.type
_entity.pdbx_description
1 polymer ?
#
loop_
_entity_poly.entity_id
_entity_poly.type
_entity_poly.pdbx_seq_one_letter_code
_entity_poly.pdbx_strand_id
1 'polypeptide(L)'
;MPGNRKTGDDWSADAKLAVVIETAAMSETELSAYCREKGLYPEQIQSWKEACLHGAGQQQSQHKETQRQQKQSKKKIHKLESELRRKDKALAETTSLLVLSKKLEALYASDRDDEDS
;
A
#
# COMPACT_ATOMS: atom_id res chain seq x y z
N MET A 1 -35.46 11.49 -22.68
CA MET A 1 -35.06 10.15 -22.19
C MET A 1 -33.58 10.18 -21.86
N PRO A 2 -33.15 9.96 -20.60
CA PRO A 2 -31.74 9.95 -20.27
C PRO A 2 -31.15 8.59 -20.68
N GLY A 3 -30.44 8.58 -21.81
CA GLY A 3 -29.72 7.42 -22.30
C GLY A 3 -28.52 7.11 -21.41
N ASN A 4 -28.40 5.84 -21.04
CA ASN A 4 -27.25 5.24 -20.37
C ASN A 4 -26.00 5.39 -21.27
N ARG A 5 -25.33 6.55 -21.22
CA ARG A 5 -24.08 6.80 -21.92
C ARG A 5 -22.98 6.24 -21.05
N LYS A 6 -22.35 5.14 -21.49
CA LYS A 6 -21.11 4.61 -20.93
C LYS A 6 -20.15 5.78 -20.74
N THR A 7 -19.95 6.21 -19.50
CA THR A 7 -19.00 7.26 -19.20
C THR A 7 -17.61 6.73 -19.53
N GLY A 8 -16.65 7.60 -19.86
CA GLY A 8 -15.30 7.18 -20.26
C GLY A 8 -14.58 6.29 -19.24
N ASP A 9 -15.15 6.09 -18.05
CA ASP A 9 -14.68 5.19 -17.01
C ASP A 9 -14.98 3.71 -17.27
N ASP A 10 -16.02 3.39 -18.05
CA ASP A 10 -16.41 2.00 -18.37
C ASP A 10 -15.50 1.34 -19.42
N TRP A 11 -14.57 2.09 -20.01
CA TRP A 11 -13.66 1.62 -21.06
C TRP A 11 -12.40 1.00 -20.46
N SER A 12 -12.03 -0.19 -20.93
CA SER A 12 -10.78 -0.84 -20.56
C SER A 12 -9.57 0.00 -21.03
N ALA A 13 -8.43 -0.16 -20.36
CA ALA A 13 -7.20 0.56 -20.71
C ALA A 13 -6.77 0.30 -22.17
N ASP A 14 -6.90 -0.95 -22.64
CA ASP A 14 -6.58 -1.32 -24.02
C ASP A 14 -7.51 -0.63 -25.03
N ALA A 15 -8.81 -0.53 -24.70
CA ALA A 15 -9.77 0.14 -25.57
C ALA A 15 -9.54 1.66 -25.61
N LYS A 16 -9.18 2.28 -24.47
CA LYS A 16 -8.79 3.70 -24.41
C LYS A 16 -7.55 3.96 -25.27
N LEU A 17 -6.55 3.08 -25.20
CA LEU A 17 -5.33 3.19 -26.00
C LEU A 17 -5.63 3.04 -27.50
N ALA A 18 -6.45 2.06 -27.89
CA ALA A 18 -6.85 1.88 -29.29
C ALA A 18 -7.51 3.13 -29.87
N VAL A 19 -8.44 3.74 -29.13
CA VAL A 19 -9.10 4.99 -29.53
C VAL A 19 -8.08 6.13 -29.71
N VAL A 20 -7.14 6.28 -28.78
CA VAL A 20 -6.08 7.30 -28.88
C VAL A 20 -5.20 7.09 -30.11
N ILE A 21 -4.91 5.84 -30.48
CA ILE A 21 -4.11 5.51 -31.68
C ILE A 21 -4.92 5.78 -32.96
N GLU A 22 -6.17 5.32 -33.03
CA GLU A 22 -7.05 5.53 -34.18
C GLU A 22 -7.27 7.01 -34.49
N THR A 23 -7.45 7.81 -33.45
CA THR A 23 -7.74 9.25 -33.56
C THR A 23 -6.48 10.12 -33.71
N ALA A 24 -5.29 9.55 -33.63
CA ALA A 24 -4.04 10.31 -33.68
C ALA A 24 -3.80 11.04 -35.02
N ALA A 25 -4.30 10.48 -36.13
CA ALA A 25 -4.16 11.03 -37.48
C ALA A 25 -5.41 11.75 -37.99
N MET A 26 -6.49 11.79 -37.21
CA MET A 26 -7.76 12.39 -37.60
C MET A 26 -7.72 13.91 -37.47
N SER A 27 -8.42 14.60 -38.38
CA SER A 27 -8.70 16.03 -38.25
C SER A 27 -9.76 16.32 -37.18
N GLU A 28 -9.91 17.58 -36.76
CA GLU A 28 -10.87 17.97 -35.70
C GLU A 28 -12.34 17.65 -36.07
N THR A 29 -12.68 17.73 -37.36
CA THR A 29 -14.01 17.41 -37.87
C THR A 29 -14.27 15.90 -37.83
N GLU A 30 -13.28 15.09 -38.23
CA GLU A 30 -13.34 13.63 -38.16
C GLU A 30 -13.38 13.14 -36.72
N LEU A 31 -12.58 13.73 -35.83
CA LEU A 31 -12.59 13.44 -34.40
C LEU A 31 -13.96 13.73 -33.79
N SER A 32 -14.57 14.86 -34.15
CA SER A 32 -15.90 15.23 -33.68
C SER A 32 -16.99 14.25 -34.17
N ALA A 33 -16.89 13.77 -35.41
CA ALA A 33 -17.79 12.75 -35.95
C ALA A 33 -17.60 11.40 -35.25
N TYR A 34 -16.36 10.95 -35.08
CA TYR A 34 -15.99 9.73 -34.37
C TYR A 34 -16.49 9.73 -32.92
N CYS A 35 -16.29 10.86 -32.21
CA CYS A 35 -16.78 11.05 -30.85
C CYS A 35 -18.30 10.87 -30.74
N ARG A 36 -19.07 11.43 -31.68
CA ARG A 36 -20.54 11.28 -31.70
C ARG A 36 -20.97 9.84 -31.94
N GLU A 37 -20.28 9.11 -32.82
CA GLU A 37 -20.58 7.70 -33.10
C GLU A 37 -20.27 6.80 -31.88
N LYS A 38 -19.13 7.02 -31.23
CA LYS A 38 -18.68 6.20 -30.10
C LYS A 38 -19.24 6.64 -28.74
N GLY A 39 -19.97 7.76 -28.70
CA GLY A 39 -20.50 8.34 -27.46
C GLY A 39 -19.40 8.92 -26.55
N LEU A 40 -18.31 9.38 -27.15
CA LEU A 40 -17.16 9.98 -26.48
C LEU A 40 -17.12 11.49 -26.67
N TYR A 41 -16.30 12.16 -25.87
CA TYR A 41 -15.99 13.57 -26.00
C TYR A 41 -14.51 13.76 -26.40
N PRO A 42 -14.18 14.73 -27.27
CA PRO A 42 -12.80 15.00 -27.67
C PRO A 42 -11.86 15.22 -26.46
N GLU A 43 -12.35 15.87 -25.41
CA GLU A 43 -11.62 16.13 -24.17
C GLU A 43 -11.24 14.84 -23.45
N GLN A 44 -12.06 13.79 -23.52
CA GLN A 44 -11.75 12.49 -22.93
C GLN A 44 -10.57 11.83 -23.64
N ILE A 45 -10.56 11.87 -24.97
CA ILE A 45 -9.50 11.30 -25.79
C ILE A 45 -8.18 12.04 -25.54
N GLN A 46 -8.23 13.37 -25.43
CA GLN A 46 -7.06 14.16 -25.05
C GLN A 46 -6.55 13.79 -23.65
N SER A 47 -7.44 13.66 -22.67
CA SER A 47 -7.05 13.24 -21.31
C SER A 47 -6.38 11.87 -21.29
N TRP A 48 -6.84 10.93 -22.12
CA TRP A 48 -6.23 9.60 -22.23
C TRP A 48 -4.88 9.64 -22.92
N LYS A 49 -4.72 10.46 -23.95
CA LYS A 49 -3.43 10.70 -24.61
C LYS A 49 -2.41 11.26 -23.63
N GLU A 50 -2.80 12.28 -22.86
CA GLU A 50 -1.95 12.87 -21.82
C GLU A 50 -1.59 11.85 -20.73
N ALA A 51 -2.55 11.05 -20.27
CA ALA A 51 -2.31 10.00 -19.29
C ALA A 51 -1.34 8.93 -19.83
N CYS A 52 -1.43 8.55 -21.10
CA CYS A 52 -0.50 7.61 -21.73
C CYS A 52 0.93 8.17 -21.75
N LEU A 53 1.09 9.44 -22.14
CA LEU A 53 2.39 10.12 -22.20
C LEU A 53 3.00 10.29 -20.81
N HIS A 54 2.20 10.71 -19.82
CA HIS A 54 2.65 10.85 -18.43
C HIS A 54 3.00 9.50 -17.81
N GLY A 55 2.20 8.47 -18.03
CA GLY A 55 2.45 7.12 -17.53
C GLY A 55 3.78 6.56 -18.04
N ALA A 56 4.04 6.69 -19.34
CA ALA A 56 5.30 6.25 -19.96
C ALA A 56 6.53 7.00 -19.40
N GLY A 57 6.42 8.31 -19.17
CA GLY A 57 7.52 9.12 -18.62
C GLY A 57 7.79 8.91 -17.13
N GLN A 58 6.76 8.59 -16.33
CA GLN A 58 6.84 8.53 -14.86
C GLN A 58 7.01 7.11 -14.29
N GLN A 59 6.80 6.06 -15.09
CA GLN A 59 6.90 4.67 -14.60
C GLN A 59 8.28 4.33 -14.03
N GLN A 60 9.36 4.79 -14.67
CA GLN A 60 10.71 4.41 -14.24
C GLN A 60 11.19 5.18 -12.98
N SER A 61 10.77 6.45 -12.83
CA SER A 61 11.04 7.25 -11.63
C SER A 61 10.24 6.75 -10.44
N GLN A 62 8.93 6.55 -10.61
CA GLN A 62 8.06 6.03 -9.55
C GLN A 62 8.49 4.64 -9.08
N HIS A 63 8.80 3.72 -10.00
CA HIS A 63 9.24 2.38 -9.61
C HIS A 63 10.54 2.39 -8.80
N LYS A 64 11.51 3.24 -9.17
CA LYS A 64 12.76 3.42 -8.39
C LYS A 64 12.49 3.98 -7.00
N GLU A 65 11.60 4.96 -6.90
CA GLU A 65 11.24 5.57 -5.62
C GLU A 65 10.49 4.59 -4.72
N THR A 66 9.49 3.90 -5.24
CA THR A 66 8.75 2.84 -4.54
C THR A 66 9.70 1.76 -4.04
N GLN A 67 10.66 1.29 -4.85
CA GLN A 67 11.66 0.32 -4.41
C GLN A 67 12.55 0.86 -3.27
N ARG A 68 12.97 2.12 -3.34
CA ARG A 68 13.75 2.75 -2.27
C ARG A 68 12.95 2.82 -0.97
N GLN A 69 11.69 3.25 -1.04
CA GLN A 69 10.79 3.30 0.11
C GLN A 69 10.58 1.91 0.71
N GLN A 70 10.32 0.89 -0.12
CA GLN A 70 10.19 -0.50 0.35
C GLN A 70 11.44 -1.01 1.07
N LYS A 71 12.64 -0.73 0.53
CA LYS A 71 13.91 -1.11 1.19
C LYS A 71 14.08 -0.41 2.53
N GLN A 72 13.74 0.87 2.62
CA GLN A 72 13.81 1.61 3.88
C GLN A 72 12.80 1.08 4.91
N SER A 73 11.57 0.81 4.50
CA SER A 73 10.53 0.25 5.38
C SER A 73 10.93 -1.13 5.90
N LYS A 74 11.46 -2.02 5.05
CA LYS A 74 11.97 -3.33 5.48
C LYS A 74 13.08 -3.21 6.52
N LYS A 75 14.02 -2.28 6.32
CA LYS A 75 15.09 -2.01 7.31
C LYS A 75 14.52 -1.53 8.64
N LYS A 76 13.54 -0.61 8.61
CA LYS A 76 12.87 -0.12 9.82
C LYS A 76 12.15 -1.25 10.56
N ILE A 77 11.37 -2.06 9.85
CA ILE A 77 10.68 -3.23 10.41
C ILE A 77 11.67 -4.15 11.10
N HIS A 78 12.75 -4.53 10.41
CA HIS A 78 13.73 -5.45 10.98
C HIS A 78 14.43 -4.87 12.23
N LYS A 79 14.74 -3.57 12.22
CA LYS A 79 15.31 -2.88 13.38
C LYS A 79 14.34 -2.91 14.57
N LEU A 80 13.08 -2.55 14.33
CA LEU A 80 12.03 -2.53 15.36
C LEU A 80 11.78 -3.92 15.93
N GLU A 81 11.70 -4.96 15.08
CA GLU A 81 11.56 -6.35 15.53
C GLU A 81 12.73 -6.80 16.40
N SER A 82 13.96 -6.41 16.06
CA SER A 82 15.15 -6.74 16.86
C SER A 82 15.12 -6.04 18.23
N GLU A 83 14.75 -4.77 18.26
CA GLU A 83 14.59 -4.01 19.51
C GLU A 83 13.47 -4.59 20.38
N LEU A 84 12.35 -5.00 19.77
CA LEU A 84 11.24 -5.66 20.45
C LEU A 84 11.71 -6.96 21.11
N ARG A 85 12.36 -7.85 20.36
CA ARG A 85 12.89 -9.12 20.88
C ARG A 85 13.87 -8.91 22.05
N ARG A 86 14.73 -7.89 21.97
CA ARG A 86 15.66 -7.58 23.06
C ARG A 86 14.92 -7.12 24.32
N LYS A 87 13.89 -6.28 24.17
CA LYS A 87 13.06 -5.81 25.29
C LYS A 87 12.26 -6.96 25.91
N ASP A 88 11.65 -7.81 25.10
CA ASP A 88 10.88 -8.96 25.57
C ASP A 88 11.76 -9.95 26.35
N LYS A 89 13.00 -10.16 25.89
CA LYS A 89 13.97 -10.98 26.62
C LYS A 89 14.32 -10.40 28.00
N ALA A 90 14.64 -9.10 28.06
CA ALA A 90 14.95 -8.44 29.34
C ALA A 90 13.74 -8.43 30.29
N LEU A 91 12.53 -8.28 29.75
CA LEU A 91 11.28 -8.36 30.50
C LEU A 91 11.04 -9.77 31.06
N ALA A 92 11.27 -10.81 30.25
CA ALA A 92 11.15 -12.20 30.66
C ALA A 92 12.16 -12.57 31.76
N GLU A 93 13.41 -12.12 31.65
CA GLU A 93 14.44 -12.30 32.67
C GLU A 93 14.04 -11.65 34.00
N THR A 94 13.55 -10.39 33.96
CA THR A 94 13.08 -9.67 35.15
C THR A 94 11.88 -10.37 35.80
N THR A 95 10.93 -10.82 34.98
CA THR A 95 9.74 -11.55 35.45
C THR A 95 10.15 -12.87 36.12
N SER A 96 11.11 -13.59 35.53
CA SER A 96 11.62 -14.84 36.09
C SER A 96 12.29 -14.63 37.45
N LEU A 97 13.11 -13.58 37.60
CA LEU A 97 13.72 -13.21 38.87
C LEU A 97 12.66 -12.86 39.92
N LEU A 98 11.66 -12.05 39.57
CA LEU A 98 10.56 -11.69 40.49
C LEU A 98 9.77 -12.92 40.95
N VAL A 99 9.47 -13.84 40.04
CA VAL A 99 8.78 -15.10 40.35
C VAL A 99 9.61 -15.96 41.29
N LEU A 100 10.92 -16.08 41.05
CA LEU A 100 11.84 -16.83 41.92
C LEU A 100 11.92 -16.21 43.32
N SER A 101 12.08 -14.89 43.43
CA SER A 101 12.10 -14.18 44.70
C SER A 101 10.82 -14.41 45.50
N LYS A 102 9.65 -14.33 44.85
CA LYS A 102 8.35 -14.59 45.50
C LYS A 102 8.19 -16.03 45.97
N LYS A 103 8.69 -17.00 45.19
CA LYS A 103 8.67 -18.42 45.60
C LYS A 103 9.57 -18.67 46.81
N LEU A 104 10.75 -18.05 46.85
CA LEU A 104 11.67 -18.15 47.98
C LEU A 104 11.07 -17.54 49.25
N GLU A 105 10.48 -16.35 49.14
CA GLU A 105 9.78 -15.71 50.26
C GLU A 105 8.66 -16.58 50.82
N ALA A 106 7.87 -17.23 49.95
CA ALA A 106 6.81 -18.13 50.36
C ALA A 106 7.32 -19.37 51.13
N LEU A 107 8.45 -19.95 50.71
CA LEU A 107 9.07 -21.08 51.41
C LEU A 107 9.58 -20.70 52.80
N TYR A 108 10.24 -19.55 52.94
CA TYR A 108 10.73 -19.09 54.24
C TYR A 108 9.63 -18.56 55.17
N ALA A 109 8.50 -18.11 54.63
CA ALA A 109 7.32 -17.77 55.42
C ALA A 109 6.66 -19.03 55.99
N SER A 110 6.51 -20.09 55.20
CA SER A 110 5.95 -21.36 55.68
C SER A 110 6.82 -22.02 56.77
N ASP A 111 8.15 -21.96 56.65
CA ASP A 111 9.05 -22.54 57.67
C ASP A 111 8.99 -21.82 59.03
N ARG A 112 8.60 -20.54 59.06
CA ARG A 112 8.43 -19.80 60.33
C ARG A 112 7.10 -20.10 61.02
N ASP A 113 6.05 -20.33 60.25
CA ASP A 113 4.72 -20.62 60.81
C ASP A 113 4.65 -22.03 61.44
N ASP A 114 5.52 -22.96 61.02
CA ASP A 114 5.63 -24.32 61.57
C ASP A 114 6.46 -24.42 62.87
N GLU A 115 7.31 -23.43 63.20
CA GLU A 115 8.07 -23.40 64.47
C GLU A 115 7.31 -22.75 65.64
N ASP A 116 6.21 -22.02 65.37
CA ASP A 116 5.41 -21.30 66.38
C ASP A 116 4.10 -22.05 66.79
N SER A 117 3.97 -23.36 66.49
CA SER A 117 2.83 -24.23 66.89
C SER A 117 3.16 -25.28 67.95
#